data_AF-A0AAE1RIC1-F1
#
_entry.id   AF-A0AAE1RIC1-F1
#
_cell.length_a   1.000
_cell.length_b   1.000
_cell.length_c   1.000
_cell.angle_alpha   90.00
_cell.angle_beta   90.00
_cell.angle_gamma   90.00
#
_symmetry.space_group_name_H-M   'P 1'
#
loop_
_entity.id
_entity.type
_entity.pdbx_description
1 polymer ?
#
loop_
_entity_poly.entity_id
_entity_poly.type
_entity_poly.pdbx_seq_one_letter_code
_entity_poly.pdbx_strand_id
1 'polypeptide(L)'
;MAGRGGVIRKIVGGNITKVWNRFVPRECKPNRKIIRFNAAQKWEEAHEPINYGIDCLASCGLGPGMAFANEILKRDSKFGVIGLVPCARGGTGLFKWRRGSLPYDELVKRAKLAEKDGGIIRGLLWYHGESDVKGGNGYKDYKINLEKFIHDLRSDLSSPNLPILQGTERINEEGAEEIKVDATNYKSSAGHEQEEPQKENVKITHVPLTYERRGTRDSMAAKVAEKLESAKETVNGDHNKTD
;
A
#
# COMPACT_ATOMS: atom_id res chain seq x y z
N MET A 1 3.28 4.13 3.72
CA MET A 1 3.63 2.84 3.05
C MET A 1 4.84 2.09 3.64
N ALA A 2 6.04 2.69 3.79
CA ALA A 2 7.29 1.96 4.15
C ALA A 2 7.27 1.18 5.47
N GLY A 3 6.32 1.45 6.35
CA GLY A 3 6.13 0.75 7.62
C GLY A 3 6.96 1.34 8.76
N ARG A 4 6.26 1.76 9.82
CA ARG A 4 6.84 2.29 11.07
C ARG A 4 6.17 1.69 12.31
N GLY A 5 5.22 0.77 12.13
CA GLY A 5 4.52 0.14 13.25
C GLY A 5 5.50 -0.63 14.15
N GLY A 6 5.43 -0.36 15.46
CA GLY A 6 6.32 -0.96 16.44
C GLY A 6 7.75 -0.41 16.46
N VAL A 7 8.07 0.64 15.71
CA VAL A 7 9.38 1.32 15.80
C VAL A 7 9.41 2.19 17.05
N ILE A 8 10.30 1.85 17.98
CA ILE A 8 10.46 2.54 19.27
C ILE A 8 11.83 3.21 19.36
N ARG A 9 11.92 4.28 20.16
CA ARG A 9 13.21 4.91 20.50
C ARG A 9 13.86 4.11 21.63
N LYS A 10 15.15 3.79 21.48
CA LYS A 10 15.99 3.15 22.49
C LYS A 10 17.31 3.89 22.62
N ILE A 11 17.87 3.92 23.82
CA ILE A 11 19.23 4.40 24.04
C ILE A 11 20.17 3.21 23.87
N VAL A 12 21.10 3.30 22.93
CA VAL A 12 22.12 2.29 22.66
C VAL A 12 23.47 3.00 22.66
N GLY A 13 24.33 2.67 23.62
CA GLY A 13 25.65 3.30 23.75
C GLY A 13 25.58 4.83 23.92
N GLY A 14 24.59 5.35 24.66
CA GLY A 14 24.39 6.78 24.87
C GLY A 14 23.65 7.52 23.74
N ASN A 15 23.42 6.88 22.59
CA ASN A 15 22.72 7.49 21.46
C ASN A 15 21.26 7.02 21.36
N ILE A 16 20.37 7.93 20.96
CA ILE A 16 18.96 7.59 20.67
C ILE A 16 18.89 6.93 19.29
N THR A 17 18.56 5.65 19.26
CA THR A 17 18.35 4.86 18.05
C THR A 17 16.88 4.47 17.91
N LYS A 18 16.36 4.42 16.68
CA LYS A 18 15.03 3.87 16.38
C LYS A 18 15.16 2.37 16.07
N VAL A 19 14.46 1.53 16.81
CA VAL A 19 14.53 0.07 16.69
C VAL A 19 13.11 -0.50 16.60
N TRP A 20 12.86 -1.39 15.66
CA TRP A 20 11.59 -2.10 15.59
C TRP A 20 11.48 -3.13 16.72
N ASN A 21 10.32 -3.18 17.38
CA ASN A 21 10.05 -4.06 18.52
C ASN A 21 9.86 -5.54 18.14
N ARG A 22 9.93 -5.87 16.84
CA ARG A 22 9.78 -7.23 16.27
C ARG A 22 8.43 -7.89 16.54
N PHE A 23 7.44 -7.13 17.01
CA PHE A 23 6.09 -7.65 17.14
C PHE A 23 5.49 -7.83 15.75
N VAL A 24 4.99 -9.04 15.46
CA VAL A 24 4.33 -9.38 14.20
C VAL A 24 2.94 -9.92 14.53
N PRO A 25 1.86 -9.18 14.19
CA PRO A 25 0.48 -9.66 14.30
C PRO A 25 0.25 -10.95 13.51
N ARG A 26 -0.80 -11.70 13.84
CA ARG A 26 -1.11 -12.98 13.18
C ARG A 26 -1.32 -12.80 11.67
N GLU A 27 -1.83 -11.66 11.26
CA GLU A 27 -2.23 -11.28 9.90
C GLU A 27 -1.01 -10.95 9.05
N CYS A 28 0.09 -10.57 9.69
CA CYS A 28 1.36 -10.28 9.04
C CYS A 28 2.34 -11.48 9.09
N LYS A 29 1.88 -12.66 9.54
CA LYS A 29 2.75 -13.83 9.63
C LYS A 29 3.23 -14.27 8.23
N PRO A 30 4.46 -14.78 8.11
CA PRO A 30 4.99 -15.31 6.86
C PRO A 30 4.13 -16.43 6.29
N ASN A 31 4.13 -16.53 4.97
CA ASN A 31 3.43 -17.56 4.21
C ASN A 31 4.29 -17.91 2.99
N ARG A 32 4.49 -19.20 2.73
CA ARG A 32 5.34 -19.68 1.62
C ARG A 32 4.87 -19.23 0.23
N LYS A 33 3.59 -18.84 0.09
CA LYS A 33 3.03 -18.26 -1.14
C LYS A 33 3.23 -16.75 -1.24
N ILE A 34 3.88 -16.09 -0.27
CA ILE A 34 4.17 -14.66 -0.30
C ILE A 34 5.68 -14.49 -0.33
N ILE A 35 6.17 -13.89 -1.42
CA ILE A 35 7.59 -13.62 -1.63
C ILE A 35 7.82 -12.12 -1.75
N ARG A 36 9.03 -11.68 -1.41
CA ARG A 36 9.45 -10.28 -1.45
C ARG A 36 10.62 -10.12 -2.40
N PHE A 37 10.58 -9.08 -3.23
CA PHE A 37 11.72 -8.68 -4.05
C PHE A 37 12.67 -7.81 -3.21
N ASN A 38 13.77 -8.37 -2.74
CA ASN A 38 14.64 -7.72 -1.75
C ASN A 38 15.52 -6.61 -2.34
N ALA A 39 16.35 -5.98 -1.50
CA ALA A 39 17.27 -4.92 -1.91
C ALA A 39 18.35 -5.42 -2.89
N ALA A 40 18.72 -6.71 -2.80
CA ALA A 40 19.65 -7.37 -3.69
C ALA A 40 18.99 -7.86 -5.01
N GLN A 41 17.74 -7.46 -5.28
CA GLN A 41 16.99 -7.79 -6.49
C GLN A 41 16.79 -9.30 -6.68
N LYS A 42 16.52 -10.00 -5.57
CA LYS A 42 16.18 -11.42 -5.55
C LYS A 42 14.86 -11.63 -4.83
N TRP A 43 14.14 -12.67 -5.25
CA TRP A 43 12.97 -13.15 -4.53
C TRP A 43 13.38 -13.94 -3.27
N GLU A 44 12.73 -13.66 -2.16
CA GLU A 44 12.88 -14.36 -0.88
C GLU A 44 11.50 -14.54 -0.21
N GLU A 45 11.39 -15.41 0.79
CA GLU A 45 10.17 -15.47 1.61
C GLU A 45 9.89 -14.11 2.26
N ALA A 46 8.63 -13.65 2.20
CA ALA A 46 8.28 -12.33 2.71
C ALA A 46 8.15 -12.34 4.25
N HIS A 47 8.93 -11.47 4.89
CA HIS A 47 8.86 -11.18 6.33
C HIS A 47 8.77 -9.66 6.56
N GLU A 48 8.04 -9.26 7.61
CA GLU A 48 8.13 -7.88 8.09
C GLU A 48 9.51 -7.61 8.70
N PRO A 49 10.09 -6.40 8.52
CA PRO A 49 9.56 -5.27 7.76
C PRO A 49 9.72 -5.44 6.24
N ILE A 50 8.63 -5.35 5.48
CA ILE A 50 8.68 -5.54 4.01
C ILE A 50 9.60 -4.54 3.31
N ASN A 51 9.67 -3.29 3.79
CA ASN A 51 10.50 -2.26 3.16
C ASN A 51 11.96 -2.25 3.65
N TYR A 52 12.39 -3.26 4.42
CA TYR A 52 13.76 -3.35 4.93
C TYR A 52 14.80 -3.38 3.82
N GLY A 53 15.84 -2.54 3.96
CA GLY A 53 16.93 -2.39 2.98
C GLY A 53 16.57 -1.52 1.76
N ILE A 54 15.31 -1.09 1.62
CA ILE A 54 14.87 -0.20 0.53
C ILE A 54 14.91 1.27 0.97
N ASP A 55 14.34 1.56 2.13
CA ASP A 55 14.39 2.89 2.75
C ASP A 55 15.57 2.98 3.72
N CYS A 56 16.78 3.12 3.17
CA CYS A 56 18.03 3.12 3.94
C CYS A 56 18.16 4.30 4.93
N LEU A 57 17.31 5.32 4.80
CA LEU A 57 17.35 6.53 5.64
C LEU A 57 16.58 6.36 6.95
N ALA A 58 15.85 5.25 7.14
CA ALA A 58 15.00 5.08 8.31
C ALA A 58 14.84 3.61 8.74
N SER A 59 14.72 3.42 10.05
CA SER A 59 14.30 2.15 10.61
C SER A 59 12.90 1.79 10.11
N CYS A 60 12.78 0.62 9.47
CA CYS A 60 11.52 0.07 9.01
C CYS A 60 10.87 -0.78 10.10
N GLY A 61 9.55 -0.74 10.16
CA GLY A 61 8.72 -1.60 11.01
C GLY A 61 7.54 -2.15 10.23
N LEU A 62 6.47 -2.53 10.92
CA LEU A 62 5.27 -3.06 10.28
C LEU A 62 4.68 -2.06 9.26
N GLY A 63 4.41 -2.55 8.06
CA GLY A 63 3.62 -1.89 7.02
C GLY A 63 2.36 -2.70 6.67
N PRO A 64 1.62 -2.30 5.62
CA PRO A 64 0.39 -2.99 5.22
C PRO A 64 0.63 -4.23 4.35
N GLY A 65 1.84 -4.42 3.82
CA GLY A 65 2.14 -5.38 2.74
C GLY A 65 1.81 -6.83 3.09
N MET A 66 2.28 -7.33 4.24
CA MET A 66 2.01 -8.72 4.63
C MET A 66 0.54 -8.98 4.93
N ALA A 67 -0.12 -8.07 5.65
CA ALA A 67 -1.54 -8.20 5.96
C ALA A 67 -2.39 -8.22 4.67
N PHE A 68 -2.09 -7.33 3.72
CA PHE A 68 -2.76 -7.28 2.43
C PHE A 68 -2.59 -8.58 1.63
N ALA A 69 -1.37 -9.08 1.50
CA ALA A 69 -1.10 -10.30 0.74
C ALA A 69 -1.71 -11.55 1.40
N ASN A 70 -1.62 -11.68 2.72
CA ASN A 70 -2.27 -12.78 3.43
C ASN A 70 -3.80 -12.73 3.27
N GLU A 71 -4.39 -11.55 3.29
CA GLU A 71 -5.84 -11.40 3.13
C GLU A 71 -6.31 -11.79 1.72
N ILE A 72 -5.53 -11.48 0.68
CA ILE A 72 -5.80 -12.00 -0.69
C ILE A 72 -5.81 -13.53 -0.68
N LEU A 73 -4.76 -14.16 -0.13
CA LEU A 73 -4.65 -15.63 -0.11
C LEU A 73 -5.70 -16.31 0.78
N LYS A 74 -6.16 -15.62 1.83
CA LYS A 74 -7.24 -16.10 2.69
C LYS A 74 -8.55 -16.17 1.92
N ARG A 75 -8.82 -15.18 1.07
CA ARG A 75 -10.05 -15.11 0.25
C ARG A 75 -9.98 -15.97 -1.00
N ASP A 76 -8.81 -16.06 -1.61
CA ASP A 76 -8.55 -16.91 -2.76
C ASP A 76 -7.24 -17.68 -2.56
N SER A 77 -7.38 -18.89 -2.01
CA SER A 77 -6.25 -19.80 -1.79
C SER A 77 -5.61 -20.30 -3.10
N LYS A 78 -6.31 -20.14 -4.23
CA LYS A 78 -5.85 -20.53 -5.57
C LYS A 78 -5.24 -19.37 -6.35
N PHE A 79 -5.18 -18.16 -5.79
CA PHE A 79 -4.61 -16.96 -6.43
C PHE A 79 -3.18 -17.17 -6.95
N GLY A 80 -2.42 -18.06 -6.31
CA GLY A 80 -1.05 -18.38 -6.67
C GLY A 80 -0.03 -17.76 -5.71
N VAL A 81 1.19 -17.56 -6.19
CA VAL A 81 2.25 -16.89 -5.43
C VAL A 81 2.11 -15.38 -5.59
N ILE A 82 2.11 -14.64 -4.47
CA ILE A 82 2.06 -13.18 -4.44
C ILE A 82 3.48 -12.64 -4.25
N GLY A 83 3.94 -11.84 -5.21
CA GLY A 83 5.19 -11.09 -5.11
C GLY A 83 4.98 -9.67 -4.61
N LEU A 84 5.67 -9.31 -3.53
CA LEU A 84 5.72 -7.94 -2.99
C LEU A 84 6.99 -7.24 -3.46
N VAL A 85 6.84 -6.10 -4.15
CA VAL A 85 7.97 -5.27 -4.62
C VAL A 85 8.02 -3.97 -3.81
N PRO A 86 8.75 -3.94 -2.66
CA PRO A 86 8.85 -2.73 -1.86
C PRO A 86 9.67 -1.66 -2.59
N CYS A 87 9.13 -0.44 -2.67
CA CYS A 87 9.77 0.72 -3.30
C CYS A 87 9.65 2.00 -2.46
N ALA A 88 8.99 1.95 -1.30
CA ALA A 88 8.63 3.15 -0.57
C ALA A 88 9.85 3.84 0.04
N ARG A 89 9.85 5.18 0.02
CA ARG A 89 10.89 6.03 0.65
C ARG A 89 10.23 7.07 1.56
N GLY A 90 10.52 7.01 2.86
CA GLY A 90 9.94 7.91 3.86
C GLY A 90 10.39 9.37 3.70
N GLY A 91 9.51 10.31 4.07
CA GLY A 91 9.85 11.75 4.10
C GLY A 91 10.04 12.40 2.73
N THR A 92 9.59 11.74 1.66
CA THR A 92 9.63 12.29 0.30
C THR A 92 8.29 12.96 -0.01
N GLY A 93 8.30 14.15 -0.62
CA GLY A 93 7.11 14.73 -1.24
C GLY A 93 6.90 14.19 -2.65
N LEU A 94 5.69 14.30 -3.19
CA LEU A 94 5.33 13.76 -4.51
C LEU A 94 6.16 14.36 -5.65
N PHE A 95 6.72 15.57 -5.46
CA PHE A 95 7.68 16.15 -6.40
C PHE A 95 8.96 15.32 -6.61
N LYS A 96 9.33 14.47 -5.64
CA LYS A 96 10.44 13.49 -5.73
C LYS A 96 10.03 12.17 -6.37
N TRP A 97 8.80 12.03 -6.83
CA TRP A 97 8.26 10.84 -7.49
C TRP A 97 7.91 11.13 -8.96
N ARG A 98 8.59 12.09 -9.58
CA ARG A 98 8.44 12.40 -11.01
C ARG A 98 9.42 11.57 -11.83
N ARG A 99 9.08 11.28 -13.08
CA ARG A 99 10.00 10.68 -14.05
C ARG A 99 11.38 11.36 -14.04
N GLY A 100 12.46 10.57 -14.00
CA GLY A 100 13.84 11.05 -13.93
C GLY A 100 14.32 11.40 -12.52
N SER A 101 13.50 11.17 -11.49
CA SER A 101 13.90 11.29 -10.09
C SER A 101 14.18 9.92 -9.49
N LEU A 102 15.15 9.89 -8.57
CA LEU A 102 15.67 8.63 -8.01
C LEU A 102 14.58 7.70 -7.43
N PRO A 103 13.61 8.14 -6.58
CA PRO A 103 12.56 7.26 -6.07
C PRO A 103 11.66 6.66 -7.17
N TYR A 104 11.32 7.47 -8.19
CA TYR A 104 10.49 7.02 -9.30
C TYR A 104 11.25 6.02 -10.18
N ASP A 105 12.46 6.36 -10.60
CA ASP A 105 13.26 5.52 -11.49
C ASP A 105 13.62 4.18 -10.82
N GLU A 106 13.87 4.18 -9.50
CA GLU A 106 14.05 2.96 -8.72
C GLU A 106 12.78 2.11 -8.66
N LEU A 107 11.60 2.72 -8.48
CA LEU A 107 10.32 2.00 -8.51
C LEU A 107 10.14 1.30 -9.86
N VAL A 108 10.28 2.03 -10.98
CA VAL A 108 10.14 1.49 -12.33
C VAL A 108 11.17 0.39 -12.58
N LYS A 109 12.43 0.61 -12.21
CA LYS A 109 13.50 -0.39 -12.36
C LYS A 109 13.20 -1.66 -11.58
N ARG A 110 12.79 -1.55 -10.31
CA ARG A 110 12.49 -2.71 -9.45
C ARG A 110 11.27 -3.47 -9.95
N ALA A 111 10.24 -2.77 -10.40
CA ALA A 111 9.06 -3.35 -11.01
C ALA A 111 9.41 -4.18 -12.26
N LYS A 112 10.15 -3.60 -13.21
CA LYS A 112 10.60 -4.30 -14.43
C LYS A 112 11.50 -5.50 -14.15
N LEU A 113 12.37 -5.40 -13.14
CA LEU A 113 13.23 -6.53 -12.76
C LEU A 113 12.44 -7.66 -12.10
N ALA A 114 11.42 -7.33 -11.31
CA ALA A 114 10.55 -8.33 -10.68
C ALA A 114 9.73 -9.13 -11.71
N GLU A 115 9.40 -8.56 -12.87
CA GLU A 115 8.68 -9.25 -13.95
C GLU A 115 9.55 -10.22 -14.75
N LYS A 116 10.88 -10.11 -14.68
CA LYS A 116 11.79 -10.94 -15.51
C LYS A 116 11.65 -12.44 -15.28
N ASP A 117 11.20 -12.83 -14.09
CA ASP A 117 11.00 -14.23 -13.73
C ASP A 117 9.59 -14.75 -14.09
N GLY A 118 8.88 -14.06 -14.99
CA GLY A 118 7.55 -14.44 -15.47
C GLY A 118 6.38 -13.95 -14.59
N GLY A 119 6.66 -13.09 -13.62
CA GLY A 119 5.64 -12.41 -12.82
C GLY A 119 4.86 -11.38 -13.63
N ILE A 120 3.62 -11.10 -13.21
CA ILE A 120 2.77 -10.06 -13.81
C ILE A 120 2.52 -9.01 -12.73
N ILE A 121 2.79 -7.73 -13.00
CA ILE A 121 2.42 -6.65 -12.09
C ILE A 121 0.89 -6.51 -12.07
N ARG A 122 0.27 -6.88 -10.94
CA ARG A 122 -1.19 -6.86 -10.76
C ARG A 122 -1.74 -5.51 -10.27
N GLY A 123 -0.90 -4.64 -9.75
CA GLY A 123 -1.31 -3.34 -9.24
C GLY A 123 -0.23 -2.65 -8.41
N LEU A 124 -0.50 -1.40 -8.03
CA LEU A 124 0.30 -0.61 -7.10
C LEU A 124 -0.48 -0.33 -5.82
N LEU A 125 0.14 -0.59 -4.67
CA LEU A 125 -0.33 -0.03 -3.40
C LEU A 125 0.38 1.31 -3.17
N TRP A 126 -0.39 2.40 -3.16
CA TRP A 126 0.12 3.75 -2.99
C TRP A 126 -0.38 4.33 -1.66
N TYR A 127 0.52 4.82 -0.81
CA TYR A 127 0.14 5.52 0.41
C TYR A 127 1.23 6.49 0.79
N HIS A 128 0.92 7.76 0.57
CA HIS A 128 1.83 8.87 0.49
C HIS A 128 1.03 10.18 0.59
N GLY A 129 1.69 11.30 0.89
CA GLY A 129 1.11 12.65 0.86
C GLY A 129 1.45 13.47 2.11
N GLU A 130 1.93 12.82 3.17
CA GLU A 130 2.21 13.46 4.46
C GLU A 130 3.27 14.57 4.33
N SER A 131 4.23 14.40 3.42
CA SER A 131 5.29 15.39 3.18
C SER A 131 4.84 16.57 2.33
N ASP A 132 3.83 16.39 1.48
CA ASP A 132 3.28 17.45 0.61
C ASP A 132 2.39 18.43 1.39
N VAL A 133 1.83 18.00 2.53
CA VAL A 133 1.15 18.87 3.50
C VAL A 133 2.15 19.61 4.37
N LYS A 134 3.20 18.94 4.86
CA LYS A 134 4.21 19.55 5.76
C LYS A 134 5.09 20.60 5.08
N GLY A 135 5.26 20.51 3.75
CA GLY A 135 6.14 21.39 2.97
C GLY A 135 5.53 22.73 2.54
N GLY A 136 4.30 23.07 2.95
CA GLY A 136 3.60 24.30 2.54
C GLY A 136 2.47 24.03 1.52
N ASN A 137 2.44 24.74 0.39
CA ASN A 137 1.35 24.65 -0.61
C ASN A 137 1.34 23.37 -1.46
N GLY A 138 2.18 22.37 -1.16
CA GLY A 138 2.32 21.14 -1.98
C GLY A 138 1.03 20.33 -2.11
N TYR A 139 0.13 20.44 -1.13
CA TYR A 139 -1.18 19.80 -1.18
C TYR A 139 -2.09 20.32 -2.31
N LYS A 140 -1.92 21.58 -2.76
CA LYS A 140 -2.76 22.19 -3.80
C LYS A 140 -2.61 21.49 -5.15
N ASP A 141 -1.39 21.10 -5.47
CA ASP A 141 -1.06 20.43 -6.73
C ASP A 141 -1.01 18.90 -6.60
N TYR A 142 -1.34 18.35 -5.42
CA TYR A 142 -1.15 16.92 -5.15
C TYR A 142 -1.94 16.04 -6.14
N LYS A 143 -3.21 16.38 -6.41
CA LYS A 143 -4.06 15.65 -7.36
C LYS A 143 -3.43 15.59 -8.75
N ILE A 144 -3.07 16.75 -9.31
CA ILE A 144 -2.50 16.87 -10.65
C ILE A 144 -1.15 16.14 -10.73
N ASN A 145 -0.31 16.28 -9.70
CA ASN A 145 0.97 15.57 -9.64
C ASN A 145 0.79 14.06 -9.53
N LEU A 146 -0.26 13.59 -8.84
CA LEU A 146 -0.53 12.17 -8.66
C LEU A 146 -1.05 11.56 -9.96
N GLU A 147 -1.95 12.24 -10.66
CA GLU A 147 -2.43 11.85 -11.98
C GLU A 147 -1.26 11.73 -12.98
N LYS A 148 -0.35 12.71 -12.96
CA LYS A 148 0.88 12.66 -13.77
C LYS A 148 1.77 11.48 -13.39
N PHE A 149 1.99 11.23 -12.10
CA PHE A 149 2.75 10.06 -11.62
C PHE A 149 2.15 8.74 -12.11
N ILE A 150 0.83 8.59 -12.03
CA ILE A 150 0.12 7.37 -12.47
C ILE A 150 0.23 7.19 -13.98
N HIS A 151 0.05 8.26 -14.75
CA HIS A 151 0.20 8.24 -16.21
C HIS A 151 1.63 7.84 -16.59
N ASP A 152 2.64 8.50 -16.00
CA ASP A 152 4.04 8.20 -16.25
C ASP A 152 4.37 6.73 -15.92
N LEU A 153 3.91 6.26 -14.76
CA LEU A 153 4.16 4.89 -14.30
C LEU A 153 3.56 3.85 -15.25
N ARG A 154 2.33 4.04 -15.69
CA ARG A 154 1.65 3.13 -16.62
C ARG A 154 2.32 3.09 -17.97
N SER A 155 2.75 4.25 -18.48
CA SER A 155 3.52 4.35 -19.71
C SER A 155 4.84 3.57 -19.59
N ASP A 156 5.59 3.80 -18.50
CA ASP A 156 6.89 3.17 -18.29
C ASP A 156 6.84 1.67 -18.05
N LEU A 157 5.78 1.18 -17.41
CA LEU A 157 5.51 -0.24 -17.22
C LEU A 157 4.71 -0.87 -18.37
N SER A 158 4.43 -0.10 -19.43
CA SER A 158 3.61 -0.55 -20.57
C SER A 158 2.29 -1.22 -20.14
N SER A 159 1.70 -0.70 -19.06
CA SER A 159 0.54 -1.26 -18.37
C SER A 159 -0.55 -0.19 -18.23
N PRO A 160 -1.26 0.16 -19.32
CA PRO A 160 -2.20 1.29 -19.35
C PRO A 160 -3.36 1.14 -18.35
N ASN A 161 -3.73 -0.09 -18.01
CA ASN A 161 -4.82 -0.41 -17.09
C ASN A 161 -4.34 -0.84 -15.70
N LEU A 162 -3.10 -0.53 -15.32
CA LEU A 162 -2.55 -0.91 -14.03
C LEU A 162 -3.43 -0.36 -12.89
N PRO A 163 -4.01 -1.24 -12.03
CA PRO A 163 -4.79 -0.79 -10.88
C PRO A 163 -3.91 -0.10 -9.84
N ILE A 164 -4.37 1.04 -9.34
CA ILE A 164 -3.69 1.81 -8.29
C ILE A 164 -4.63 1.86 -7.08
N LEU A 165 -4.22 1.26 -5.97
CA LEU A 165 -4.95 1.25 -4.71
C LEU A 165 -4.33 2.31 -3.79
N GLN A 166 -5.07 3.38 -3.50
CA GLN A 166 -4.56 4.51 -2.73
C GLN A 166 -5.06 4.46 -1.27
N GLY A 167 -4.14 4.44 -0.31
CA GLY A 167 -4.43 4.75 1.09
C GLY A 167 -4.50 6.27 1.30
N THR A 168 -5.54 6.73 1.99
CA THR A 168 -5.76 8.12 2.39
C THR A 168 -5.80 8.22 3.92
N GLU A 169 -5.26 9.30 4.47
CA GLU A 169 -5.43 9.66 5.88
C GLU A 169 -6.33 10.89 5.96
N ARG A 170 -7.29 10.88 6.87
CA ARG A 170 -8.18 12.01 7.14
C ARG A 170 -8.34 12.16 8.63
N ILE A 171 -8.45 13.39 9.12
CA ILE A 171 -8.93 13.61 10.48
C ILE A 171 -10.45 13.78 10.38
N ASN A 172 -11.21 13.02 11.16
CA ASN A 172 -12.66 13.15 11.17
C ASN A 172 -13.11 14.39 11.96
N GLU A 173 -14.41 14.69 11.95
CA GLU A 173 -14.98 15.87 12.60
C GLU A 173 -14.77 15.88 14.14
N GLU A 174 -14.50 14.71 14.71
CA GLU A 174 -14.22 14.50 16.13
C GLU A 174 -12.72 14.59 16.47
N GLY A 175 -11.87 14.87 15.48
CA GLY A 175 -10.42 14.99 15.67
C GLY A 175 -9.68 13.65 15.68
N ALA A 176 -10.33 12.52 15.38
CA ALA A 176 -9.69 11.22 15.29
C ALA A 176 -9.01 11.01 13.92
N GLU A 177 -7.82 10.43 13.93
CA GLU A 177 -7.10 10.03 12.71
C GLU A 177 -7.75 8.79 12.07
N GLU A 178 -8.21 8.98 10.83
CA GLU A 178 -8.88 8.02 9.97
C GLU A 178 -8.05 7.72 8.69
N ILE A 179 -7.24 6.65 8.67
CA ILE A 179 -6.75 5.96 7.46
C ILE A 179 -7.85 5.22 6.63
N LYS A 180 -8.40 5.85 5.59
CA LYS A 180 -9.24 5.17 4.58
C LYS A 180 -8.38 4.58 3.47
N VAL A 181 -8.87 3.57 2.76
CA VAL A 181 -8.22 3.07 1.54
C VAL A 181 -9.23 3.18 0.43
N ASP A 182 -8.98 4.09 -0.50
CA ASP A 182 -9.82 4.31 -1.66
C ASP A 182 -9.17 3.58 -2.86
N ALA A 183 -9.90 2.64 -3.44
CA ALA A 183 -9.53 2.04 -4.71
C ALA A 183 -9.87 3.01 -5.84
N THR A 184 -9.00 3.99 -6.08
CA THR A 184 -9.23 4.94 -7.18
C THR A 184 -8.80 4.30 -8.49
N ASN A 185 -9.76 3.80 -9.25
CA ASN A 185 -9.50 3.34 -10.60
C ASN A 185 -9.40 4.55 -11.53
N TYR A 186 -8.18 5.07 -11.70
CA TYR A 186 -7.90 6.10 -12.69
C TYR A 186 -8.02 5.50 -14.10
N LYS A 187 -9.18 5.09 -14.57
CA LYS A 187 -9.36 4.71 -15.98
C LYS A 187 -9.46 6.00 -16.78
N SER A 188 -8.46 6.29 -17.60
CA SER A 188 -8.64 7.14 -18.77
C SER A 188 -8.63 6.21 -19.98
N SER A 189 -9.76 6.07 -20.65
CA SER A 189 -9.78 5.52 -22.01
C SER A 189 -8.92 6.41 -22.89
N ALA A 190 -8.13 5.81 -23.79
CA ALA A 190 -7.35 6.57 -24.77
C ALA A 190 -8.31 7.48 -25.56
N GLY A 191 -8.16 8.80 -25.43
CA GLY A 191 -9.03 9.81 -26.04
C GLY A 191 -10.02 10.52 -25.10
N HIS A 192 -10.13 10.12 -23.82
CA HIS A 192 -10.98 10.79 -22.82
C HIS A 192 -10.14 11.33 -21.64
N GLU A 193 -9.19 12.22 -21.93
CA GLU A 193 -8.38 12.89 -20.90
C GLU A 193 -9.19 13.89 -20.03
N GLN A 194 -10.47 14.10 -20.36
CA GLN A 194 -11.38 15.04 -19.68
C GLN A 194 -12.45 14.38 -18.80
N GLU A 195 -12.55 13.04 -18.77
CA GLU A 195 -13.51 12.34 -17.91
C GLU A 195 -12.94 12.13 -16.50
N GLU A 196 -13.73 12.47 -15.46
CA GLU A 196 -13.31 12.21 -14.09
C GLU A 196 -13.11 10.70 -13.87
N PRO A 197 -11.99 10.28 -13.24
CA PRO A 197 -11.72 8.88 -12.99
C PRO A 197 -12.85 8.25 -12.18
N GLN A 198 -13.33 7.08 -12.63
CA GLN A 198 -14.41 6.36 -11.95
C GLN A 198 -13.93 5.90 -10.56
N LYS A 199 -14.37 6.61 -9.53
CA LYS A 199 -14.08 6.28 -8.13
C LYS A 199 -14.98 5.14 -7.68
N GLU A 200 -14.43 3.95 -7.50
CA GLU A 200 -15.10 2.91 -6.74
C GLU A 200 -14.82 3.13 -5.25
N ASN A 201 -15.85 3.48 -4.49
CA ASN A 201 -15.76 3.66 -3.04
C ASN A 201 -15.66 2.29 -2.36
N VAL A 202 -14.45 1.77 -2.21
CA VAL A 202 -14.20 0.65 -1.29
C VAL A 202 -14.08 1.23 0.12
N LYS A 203 -15.21 1.31 0.84
CA LYS A 203 -15.26 1.87 2.20
C LYS A 203 -14.54 0.92 3.19
N ILE A 204 -13.29 1.21 3.53
CA ILE A 204 -12.62 0.61 4.71
C ILE A 204 -12.87 1.53 5.91
N THR A 205 -13.46 0.98 6.97
CA THR A 205 -13.77 1.73 8.21
C THR A 205 -12.76 1.38 9.32
N HIS A 206 -12.45 2.41 10.11
CA HIS A 206 -11.36 2.54 11.07
C HIS A 206 -11.25 1.48 12.16
N VAL A 207 -9.98 1.22 12.53
CA VAL A 207 -9.59 0.93 13.91
C VAL A 207 -8.79 2.15 14.39
N PRO A 208 -9.22 2.87 15.44
CA PRO A 208 -8.43 3.96 15.99
C PRO A 208 -7.10 3.42 16.53
N LEU A 209 -5.98 4.05 16.15
CA LEU A 209 -4.68 3.81 16.77
C LEU A 209 -4.61 4.54 18.11
N THR A 210 -5.47 4.19 19.06
CA THR A 210 -5.11 4.40 20.46
C THR A 210 -4.13 3.29 20.82
N TYR A 211 -2.84 3.61 20.80
CA TYR A 211 -1.83 2.81 21.47
C TYR A 211 -1.98 3.00 22.99
N GLU A 212 -3.16 2.64 23.52
CA GLU A 212 -3.40 2.55 24.95
C GLU A 212 -3.34 1.10 25.40
N ARG A 213 -2.70 0.94 26.56
CA ARG A 213 -2.49 -0.33 27.26
C ARG A 213 -3.79 -1.11 27.43
N ARG A 214 -3.65 -2.43 27.27
CA ARG A 214 -4.57 -3.52 27.65
C ARG A 214 -5.70 -3.84 26.65
N GLY A 215 -5.40 -4.88 25.88
CA GLY A 215 -6.19 -6.12 25.92
C GLY A 215 -7.62 -6.05 25.41
N THR A 216 -7.79 -6.28 24.11
CA THR A 216 -8.74 -7.26 23.59
C THR A 216 -8.38 -7.58 22.13
N ARG A 217 -8.52 -8.85 21.80
CA ARG A 217 -8.27 -9.45 20.48
C ARG A 217 -9.26 -8.86 19.49
N ASP A 218 -8.78 -8.28 18.40
CA ASP A 218 -9.35 -8.45 17.07
C ASP A 218 -8.49 -7.74 16.04
N SER A 219 -7.99 -8.50 15.08
CA SER A 219 -7.13 -7.96 14.03
C SER A 219 -7.92 -7.32 12.89
N MET A 220 -7.33 -6.29 12.31
CA MET A 220 -7.81 -5.58 11.13
C MET A 220 -8.05 -6.50 9.91
N ALA A 221 -7.22 -7.52 9.68
CA ALA A 221 -7.41 -8.40 8.52
C ALA A 221 -8.61 -9.35 8.69
N ALA A 222 -8.90 -9.81 9.91
CA ALA A 222 -10.04 -10.68 10.17
C ALA A 222 -11.39 -10.01 9.81
N LYS A 223 -11.54 -8.71 10.11
CA LYS A 223 -12.77 -7.95 9.84
C LYS A 223 -12.86 -7.42 8.41
N VAL A 224 -11.73 -7.17 7.74
CA VAL A 224 -11.68 -6.87 6.30
C VAL A 224 -12.18 -8.07 5.50
N ALA A 225 -11.84 -9.31 5.88
CA ALA A 225 -12.31 -10.54 5.26
C ALA A 225 -13.84 -10.70 5.27
N GLU A 226 -14.45 -10.48 6.43
CA GLU A 226 -15.86 -10.76 6.71
C GLU A 226 -16.82 -9.89 5.88
N LYS A 227 -16.42 -8.65 5.56
CA LYS A 227 -17.23 -7.73 4.75
C LYS A 227 -17.09 -7.88 3.24
N LEU A 228 -16.09 -8.59 2.74
CA LEU A 228 -16.06 -8.92 1.30
C LEU A 228 -17.05 -10.02 0.91
N GLU A 229 -17.47 -10.87 1.86
CA GLU A 229 -18.57 -11.82 1.67
C GLU A 229 -19.92 -11.09 1.55
N SER A 230 -20.19 -10.11 2.41
CA SER A 230 -21.41 -9.30 2.33
C SER A 230 -21.53 -8.54 0.99
N ALA A 231 -20.40 -8.09 0.41
CA ALA A 231 -20.38 -7.46 -0.90
C ALA A 231 -20.62 -8.44 -2.07
N LYS A 232 -20.32 -9.74 -1.91
CA LYS A 232 -20.65 -10.77 -2.90
C LYS A 232 -22.14 -11.11 -2.92
N GLU A 233 -22.81 -11.12 -1.76
CA GLU A 233 -24.26 -11.36 -1.69
C GLU A 233 -25.05 -10.25 -2.40
N THR A 234 -24.53 -9.01 -2.40
CA THR A 234 -25.17 -7.89 -3.12
C THR A 234 -24.97 -7.96 -4.63
N VAL A 235 -23.87 -8.55 -5.11
CA VAL A 235 -23.59 -8.73 -6.55
C VAL A 235 -24.30 -9.96 -7.13
N ASN A 236 -24.53 -11.00 -6.33
CA ASN A 236 -25.29 -12.19 -6.76
C ASN A 236 -26.81 -12.06 -6.54
N GLY A 237 -27.29 -11.04 -5.82
CA GLY A 237 -28.71 -10.79 -5.58
C GLY A 237 -29.49 -10.23 -6.77
N ASP A 238 -28.82 -9.75 -7.83
CA ASP A 238 -29.44 -9.12 -9.01
C ASP A 238 -29.69 -10.08 -10.18
N HIS A 239 -29.56 -11.40 -9.97
CA HIS A 239 -29.85 -12.43 -10.98
C HIS A 239 -31.11 -13.27 -10.73
N ASN A 240 -31.98 -12.87 -9.80
CA ASN A 240 -33.25 -13.57 -9.56
C ASN A 240 -34.47 -12.63 -9.46
N LYS A 241 -34.63 -11.71 -10.42
CA LYS A 241 -35.92 -11.07 -10.71
C LYS A 241 -36.12 -10.87 -12.22
N THR A 242 -36.38 -11.98 -12.90
CA THR A 242 -37.26 -12.00 -14.07
C THR A 242 -38.33 -13.03 -13.78
N ASP A 243 -39.52 -12.52 -13.44
CA ASP A 243 -40.81 -12.90 -14.01
C ASP A 243 -41.86 -11.84 -13.58
#